data_AF-A0A7S4JPN2-F1
#
_entry.id   AF-A0A7S4JPN2-F1
#
_cell.length_a   1.000
_cell.length_b   1.000
_cell.length_c   1.000
_cell.angle_alpha   90.00
_cell.angle_beta   90.00
_cell.angle_gamma   90.00
#
_symmetry.space_group_name_H-M   'P 1'
#
loop_
_entity.id
_entity.type
_entity.pdbx_description
1 polymer ?
#
loop_
_entity_poly.entity_id
_entity_poly.type
_entity_poly.pdbx_seq_one_letter_code
_entity_poly.pdbx_strand_id
1 'polypeptide(L)'
;ELEGRVKSKDAYMLIYKRKEPEQHLREDLANFIPSHLRTAIEEQNRKHEQEAQNEMEVQRSEADVIVQAEIRKENLFRSLPCMEGDGFFISTDWLKHWISLDPISDTCDKVNNKLISSQYGLPDPRKVHEMKCISEEAWNAILVQYGQKEDSTALPTTALCVQTVTSECKDRVQRREARDLIERLKELLAQTPDPDDRMAFWISKQ
;
A
#
# COMPACT_ATOMS: atom_id res chain seq x y z
N GLU A 1 2.17 -9.89 14.22
CA GLU A 1 2.35 -9.89 15.68
C GLU A 1 1.94 -8.53 16.23
N LEU A 2 1.51 -8.42 17.50
CA LEU A 2 1.17 -7.15 18.18
C LEU A 2 2.14 -6.97 19.33
N GLU A 3 3.40 -6.65 19.01
CA GLU A 3 4.39 -6.25 20.02
C GLU A 3 4.10 -4.81 20.44
N GLY A 4 3.84 -4.61 21.73
CA GLY A 4 3.50 -3.29 22.30
C GLY A 4 2.33 -3.27 23.27
N ARG A 5 1.68 -4.42 23.55
CA ARG A 5 0.72 -4.52 24.65
C ARG A 5 1.16 -5.55 25.69
N VAL A 6 1.85 -5.07 26.73
CA VAL A 6 2.02 -5.83 27.97
C VAL A 6 0.66 -5.90 28.67
N LYS A 7 -0.10 -6.96 28.42
CA LYS A 7 -1.29 -7.31 29.22
C LYS A 7 -0.88 -8.32 30.28
N SER A 8 -0.63 -7.85 31.50
CA SER A 8 -0.52 -8.72 32.67
C SER A 8 -1.86 -8.75 33.40
N LYS A 9 -2.36 -9.95 33.70
CA LYS A 9 -3.56 -10.14 34.55
C LYS A 9 -3.30 -9.79 36.02
N ASP A 10 -2.02 -9.67 36.39
CA ASP A 10 -1.53 -9.40 37.74
C ASP A 10 -0.72 -8.08 37.81
N ALA A 11 -1.03 -7.11 36.94
CA ALA A 11 -0.47 -5.77 37.05
C ALA A 11 -1.17 -5.02 38.20
N TYR A 12 -0.53 -4.96 39.35
CA TYR A 12 -0.96 -4.09 40.45
C TYR A 12 -0.30 -2.72 40.29
N MET A 13 -1.11 -1.67 40.19
CA MET A 13 -0.63 -0.30 40.19
C MET A 13 -0.41 0.13 41.66
N LEU A 14 0.86 0.26 42.07
CA LEU A 14 1.20 0.75 43.40
C LEU A 14 0.98 2.28 43.45
N ILE A 15 -0.23 2.67 43.84
CA ILE A 15 -0.58 4.07 44.06
C ILE A 15 -0.32 4.38 45.53
N TYR A 16 0.83 4.97 45.83
CA TYR A 16 1.11 5.53 47.13
C TYR A 16 0.82 7.03 47.13
N LYS A 17 -0.02 7.47 48.07
CA LYS A 17 -0.16 8.88 48.37
C LYS A 17 1.06 9.28 49.19
N ARG A 18 1.92 10.15 48.65
CA ARG A 18 3.03 10.74 49.39
C ARG A 18 2.47 11.46 50.62
N LYS A 19 2.52 10.80 51.78
CA LYS A 19 2.24 11.43 53.07
C LYS A 19 3.47 12.28 53.35
N GLU A 20 3.32 13.61 53.32
CA GLU A 20 4.44 14.47 53.66
C GLU A 20 4.88 14.12 55.09
N PRO A 21 6.13 13.71 55.30
CA PRO A 21 6.62 13.50 56.65
C PRO A 21 6.53 14.84 57.38
N GLU A 22 6.09 14.80 58.64
CA GLU A 22 6.30 15.91 59.57
C GLU A 22 7.77 16.32 59.44
N GLN A 23 8.07 17.62 59.23
CA GLN A 23 9.40 18.10 58.83
C GLN A 23 10.53 17.56 59.75
N HIS A 24 10.19 17.30 61.00
CA HIS A 24 11.02 16.72 62.05
C HIS A 24 11.58 15.34 61.69
N LEU A 25 10.77 14.45 61.09
CA LEU A 25 11.19 13.10 60.70
C LEU A 25 12.20 13.08 59.55
N ARG A 26 12.18 14.09 58.66
CA ARG A 26 13.14 14.19 57.55
C ARG A 26 14.54 14.58 58.04
N GLU A 27 14.60 15.51 58.98
CA GLU A 27 15.87 15.96 59.57
C GLU A 27 16.50 14.87 60.44
N ASP A 28 15.67 14.14 61.21
CA ASP A 28 16.13 13.02 62.04
C ASP A 28 16.68 11.87 61.18
N LEU A 29 15.93 11.37 60.19
CA LEU A 29 16.42 10.28 59.34
C LEU A 29 17.66 10.66 58.52
N ALA A 30 17.77 11.91 58.07
CA ALA A 30 18.97 12.36 57.37
C ALA A 30 20.22 12.27 58.27
N ASN A 31 20.09 12.62 59.56
CA ASN A 31 21.18 12.59 60.53
C ASN A 31 21.58 11.18 60.99
N PHE A 32 20.68 10.20 60.91
CA PHE A 32 20.94 8.79 61.30
C PHE A 32 21.55 7.91 60.21
N ILE A 33 21.61 8.36 58.95
CA ILE A 33 22.22 7.59 57.87
C ILE A 33 23.74 7.79 57.90
N PRO A 34 24.53 6.72 58.09
CA PRO A 34 25.99 6.77 57.96
C PRO A 34 26.41 7.40 56.63
N SER A 35 27.43 8.27 56.66
CA SER A 35 27.90 9.03 55.50
C SER A 35 28.17 8.15 54.26
N HIS A 36 28.78 6.98 54.45
CA HIS A 36 29.07 6.04 53.36
C HIS A 36 27.79 5.48 52.70
N LEU A 37 26.71 5.27 53.46
CA LEU A 37 25.43 4.84 52.91
C LEU A 37 24.71 5.98 52.19
N ARG A 38 24.81 7.21 52.72
CA ARG A 38 24.25 8.39 52.06
C ARG A 38 24.87 8.59 50.67
N THR A 39 26.20 8.56 50.59
CA THR A 39 26.92 8.68 49.31
C THR A 39 26.59 7.53 48.36
N ALA A 40 26.46 6.30 48.85
CA ALA A 40 26.05 5.17 48.03
C ALA A 40 24.62 5.32 47.49
N ILE A 41 23.69 5.82 48.30
CA ILE A 41 22.30 6.11 47.89
C ILE A 41 22.26 7.24 46.86
N GLU A 42 22.99 8.33 47.09
CA GLU A 42 23.07 9.46 46.15
C GLU A 42 23.64 9.02 44.80
N GLU A 43 24.72 8.23 44.80
CA GLU A 43 25.32 7.71 43.57
C GLU A 43 24.39 6.73 42.84
N GLN A 44 23.71 5.86 43.59
CA GLN A 44 22.72 4.94 43.02
C GLN A 44 21.52 5.72 42.44
N ASN A 45 21.00 6.73 43.14
CA ASN A 45 19.91 7.57 42.64
C ASN A 45 20.32 8.31 41.38
N ARG A 46 21.52 8.90 41.36
CA ARG A 46 22.09 9.56 40.18
C ARG A 46 22.16 8.62 38.98
N LYS A 47 22.59 7.37 39.21
CA LYS A 47 22.64 6.34 38.18
C LYS A 47 21.24 5.98 37.67
N HIS A 48 20.27 5.79 38.56
CA HIS A 48 18.88 5.51 38.18
C HIS A 48 18.24 6.65 37.39
N GLU A 49 18.45 7.90 37.80
CA GLU A 49 17.96 9.07 37.07
C GLU A 49 18.57 9.16 35.67
N GLN A 50 19.87 8.85 35.54
CA GLN A 50 20.54 8.81 34.25
C GLN A 50 20.01 7.69 33.35
N GLU A 51 19.79 6.50 33.91
CA GLU A 51 19.20 5.36 33.19
C GLU A 51 17.77 5.67 32.72
N ALA A 52 16.93 6.23 33.61
CA ALA A 52 15.57 6.64 33.26
C ALA A 52 15.55 7.71 32.16
N GLN A 53 16.47 8.69 32.21
CA GLN A 53 16.58 9.71 31.18
C GLN A 53 16.99 9.11 29.83
N ASN A 54 17.95 8.17 29.82
CA ASN A 54 18.37 7.47 28.61
C ASN A 54 17.22 6.64 28.02
N GLU A 55 16.46 5.91 28.85
CA GLU A 55 15.30 5.14 28.40
C GLU A 55 14.22 6.02 27.78
N MET A 56 13.94 7.19 28.38
CA MET A 56 13.00 8.15 27.79
C MET A 56 13.50 8.70 26.45
N GLU A 57 14.79 8.98 26.32
CA GLU A 57 15.37 9.48 25.07
C GLU A 57 15.30 8.43 23.95
N VAL A 58 15.60 7.17 24.28
CA VAL A 58 15.43 6.04 23.35
C VAL A 58 13.98 5.90 22.91
N GLN A 59 13.02 5.86 23.86
CA GLN A 59 11.59 5.77 23.53
C GLN A 59 11.11 6.94 22.65
N ARG A 60 11.60 8.15 22.93
CA ARG A 60 11.29 9.32 22.09
C ARG A 60 11.84 9.17 20.69
N SER A 61 13.08 8.70 20.56
CA SER A 61 13.72 8.48 19.26
C SER A 61 12.97 7.43 18.43
N GLU A 62 12.50 6.35 19.06
CA GLU A 62 11.69 5.31 18.40
C GLU A 62 10.34 5.88 17.93
N ALA A 63 9.68 6.68 18.77
CA ALA A 63 8.44 7.36 18.40
C ALA A 63 8.65 8.35 17.23
N ASP A 64 9.76 9.08 17.21
CA ASP A 64 10.11 9.99 16.12
C ASP A 64 10.31 9.22 14.80
N VAL A 65 10.96 8.05 14.83
CA VAL A 65 11.11 7.20 13.63
C VAL A 65 9.76 6.78 13.06
N ILE A 66 8.82 6.39 13.91
CA ILE A 66 7.46 6.02 13.54
C ILE A 66 6.74 7.19 12.85
N VAL A 67 6.77 8.36 13.48
CA VAL A 67 6.13 9.57 12.95
C VAL A 67 6.74 9.95 11.59
N GLN A 68 8.06 9.86 11.45
CA GLN A 68 8.74 10.17 10.19
C GLN A 68 8.38 9.17 9.08
N ALA A 69 8.21 7.88 9.40
CA ALA A 69 7.81 6.87 8.43
C ALA A 69 6.39 7.13 7.90
N GLU A 70 5.45 7.48 8.78
CA GLU A 70 4.08 7.82 8.40
C GLU A 70 4.02 9.08 7.52
N ILE A 71 4.74 10.14 7.90
CA ILE A 71 4.83 11.39 7.11
C ILE A 71 5.41 11.11 5.72
N ARG A 72 6.45 10.27 5.60
CA ARG A 72 7.02 9.91 4.30
C ARG A 72 6.00 9.18 3.42
N LYS A 73 5.28 8.20 4.00
CA LYS A 73 4.24 7.45 3.28
C LYS A 73 3.12 8.38 2.82
N GLU A 74 2.67 9.28 3.68
CA GLU A 74 1.61 10.24 3.34
C GLU A 74 2.06 11.23 2.26
N ASN A 75 3.28 11.77 2.34
CA ASN A 75 3.83 12.66 1.32
C ASN A 75 3.94 11.96 -0.03
N LEU A 76 4.43 10.71 -0.05
CA LEU A 76 4.48 9.91 -1.26
C LEU A 76 3.09 9.63 -1.83
N PHE A 77 2.11 9.31 -0.97
CA PHE A 77 0.73 9.11 -1.39
C PHE A 77 0.14 10.36 -2.05
N ARG A 78 0.43 11.55 -1.49
CA ARG A 78 -0.03 12.83 -2.03
C ARG A 78 0.61 13.20 -3.37
N SER A 79 1.83 12.73 -3.65
CA SER A 79 2.50 12.95 -4.94
C SER A 79 2.10 11.93 -6.01
N LEU A 80 1.40 10.84 -5.67
CA LEU A 80 0.94 9.83 -6.64
C LEU A 80 0.12 10.41 -7.81
N PRO A 81 -0.88 11.29 -7.60
CA PRO A 81 -1.73 11.72 -8.69
C PRO A 81 -0.94 12.40 -9.82
N CYS A 82 -1.13 11.89 -11.03
CA CYS A 82 -0.57 12.47 -12.25
C CYS A 82 -1.53 13.57 -12.75
N MET A 83 -1.10 14.83 -12.70
CA MET A 83 -1.90 16.00 -13.12
C MET A 83 -1.78 16.28 -14.62
N GLU A 84 -0.63 15.99 -15.21
CA GLU A 84 -0.30 16.22 -16.63
C GLU A 84 0.19 14.91 -17.24
N GLY A 85 -0.22 14.60 -18.49
CA GLY A 85 -0.23 13.26 -19.10
C GLY A 85 1.10 12.48 -19.21
N ASP A 86 2.18 13.00 -18.65
CA ASP A 86 3.48 12.36 -18.57
C ASP A 86 3.64 11.72 -17.19
N GLY A 87 3.65 10.38 -17.16
CA GLY A 87 3.74 9.61 -15.95
C GLY A 87 4.04 8.14 -16.23
N PHE A 88 3.93 7.33 -15.19
CA PHE A 88 4.20 5.90 -15.28
C PHE A 88 2.98 5.09 -14.82
N PHE A 89 2.73 4.00 -15.53
CA PHE A 89 1.76 3.00 -15.10
C PHE A 89 2.37 2.08 -14.05
N ILE A 90 1.59 1.87 -13.00
CA ILE A 90 1.91 0.94 -11.92
C ILE A 90 0.73 0.00 -11.68
N SER A 91 1.02 -1.24 -11.29
CA SER A 91 -0.01 -2.23 -10.94
C SER A 91 -0.88 -1.74 -9.78
N THR A 92 -2.19 -1.80 -9.97
CA THR A 92 -3.17 -1.45 -8.93
C THR A 92 -3.08 -2.40 -7.74
N ASP A 93 -2.76 -3.67 -7.98
CA ASP A 93 -2.64 -4.66 -6.91
C ASP A 93 -1.41 -4.39 -6.04
N TRP A 94 -0.29 -4.02 -6.67
CA TRP A 94 0.90 -3.59 -5.93
C TRP A 94 0.61 -2.32 -5.12
N LEU A 95 -0.04 -1.31 -5.71
CA LEU A 95 -0.42 -0.10 -5.00
C LEU A 95 -1.34 -0.37 -3.81
N LYS A 96 -2.37 -1.20 -3.97
CA LYS A 96 -3.28 -1.58 -2.88
C LYS A 96 -2.51 -2.26 -1.75
N HIS A 97 -1.62 -3.18 -2.09
CA HIS A 97 -0.77 -3.84 -1.12
C HIS A 97 0.08 -2.81 -0.38
N TRP A 98 0.83 -1.97 -1.09
CA TRP A 98 1.66 -0.91 -0.52
C TRP A 98 0.88 0.04 0.41
N ILE A 99 -0.34 0.48 0.02
CA ILE A 99 -1.18 1.34 0.86
C ILE A 99 -1.57 0.62 2.16
N SER A 100 -1.84 -0.69 2.10
CA SER A 100 -2.27 -1.48 3.25
C SER A 100 -1.16 -1.80 4.26
N LEU A 101 0.11 -1.65 3.88
CA LEU A 101 1.25 -1.97 4.73
C LEU A 101 1.44 -0.98 5.87
N ASP A 102 1.82 -1.47 7.05
CA ASP A 102 2.30 -0.61 8.12
C ASP A 102 3.72 -0.09 7.77
N PRO A 103 3.95 1.24 7.72
CA PRO A 103 5.24 1.79 7.33
C PRO A 103 6.42 1.44 8.26
N ILE A 104 6.16 0.85 9.43
CA ILE A 104 7.19 0.48 10.41
C ILE A 104 7.45 -1.03 10.37
N SER A 105 6.38 -1.82 10.34
CA SER A 105 6.45 -3.28 10.52
C SER A 105 6.62 -4.04 9.21
N ASP A 106 6.09 -3.52 8.10
CA ASP A 106 5.94 -4.31 6.89
C ASP A 106 6.92 -3.88 5.80
N THR A 107 7.64 -4.85 5.24
CA THR A 107 8.49 -4.64 4.07
C THR A 107 7.66 -4.80 2.80
N CYS A 108 7.58 -3.75 1.97
CA CYS A 108 6.93 -3.85 0.68
C CYS A 108 7.80 -4.59 -0.35
N ASP A 109 7.18 -5.46 -1.13
CA ASP A 109 7.83 -6.10 -2.27
C ASP A 109 8.27 -5.10 -3.35
N LYS A 110 9.31 -5.46 -4.09
CA LYS A 110 9.75 -4.74 -5.30
C LYS A 110 8.60 -4.58 -6.30
N VAL A 111 8.55 -3.43 -6.96
CA VAL A 111 7.50 -3.12 -7.95
C VAL A 111 7.48 -4.16 -9.07
N ASN A 112 6.29 -4.67 -9.38
CA ASN A 112 6.06 -5.66 -10.42
C ASN A 112 4.92 -5.24 -11.35
N ASN A 113 5.29 -4.78 -12.55
CA ASN A 113 4.36 -4.39 -13.61
C ASN A 113 4.20 -5.47 -14.69
N LYS A 114 4.76 -6.68 -14.51
CA LYS A 114 4.70 -7.75 -15.51
C LYS A 114 3.27 -8.14 -15.88
N LEU A 115 2.35 -8.12 -14.90
CA LEU A 115 0.95 -8.45 -15.13
C LEU A 115 0.24 -7.43 -16.02
N ILE A 116 0.61 -6.15 -15.97
CA ILE A 116 -0.02 -5.08 -16.76
C ILE A 116 0.75 -4.78 -18.06
N SER A 117 1.94 -5.35 -18.24
CA SER A 117 2.69 -5.31 -19.48
C SER A 117 2.17 -6.33 -20.51
N SER A 118 2.27 -5.94 -21.78
CA SER A 118 2.11 -6.82 -22.94
C SER A 118 3.36 -7.71 -23.08
N GLN A 119 3.27 -8.71 -23.96
CA GLN A 119 4.41 -9.57 -24.34
C GLN A 119 5.63 -8.81 -24.89
N TYR A 120 5.48 -7.52 -25.20
CA TYR A 120 6.51 -6.63 -25.73
C TYR A 120 7.09 -5.69 -24.67
N GLY A 121 6.74 -5.86 -23.39
CA GLY A 121 7.25 -5.02 -22.29
C GLY A 121 6.64 -3.60 -22.23
N LEU A 122 5.61 -3.34 -23.04
CA LEU A 122 4.85 -2.07 -23.06
C LEU A 122 3.48 -2.24 -22.39
N PRO A 123 2.86 -1.18 -21.83
CA PRO A 123 1.54 -1.26 -21.21
C PRO A 123 0.48 -1.89 -22.14
N ASP A 124 -0.29 -2.85 -21.60
CA ASP A 124 -1.36 -3.56 -22.32
C ASP A 124 -2.69 -2.77 -22.22
N PRO A 125 -3.25 -2.25 -23.33
CA PRO A 125 -4.51 -1.50 -23.33
C PRO A 125 -5.72 -2.26 -22.78
N ARG A 126 -5.69 -3.60 -22.74
CA ARG A 126 -6.78 -4.41 -22.15
C ARG A 126 -6.81 -4.35 -20.64
N LYS A 127 -5.66 -4.08 -20.02
CA LYS A 127 -5.44 -4.14 -18.57
C LYS A 127 -5.46 -2.76 -17.93
N VAL A 128 -6.07 -1.77 -18.60
CA VAL A 128 -6.20 -0.39 -18.08
C VAL A 128 -6.91 -0.36 -16.73
N HIS A 129 -7.82 -1.30 -16.46
CA HIS A 129 -8.50 -1.43 -15.17
C HIS A 129 -7.60 -1.96 -14.04
N GLU A 130 -6.48 -2.60 -14.38
CA GLU A 130 -5.50 -3.17 -13.44
C GLU A 130 -4.31 -2.24 -13.21
N MET A 131 -4.24 -1.09 -13.89
CA MET A 131 -3.13 -0.14 -13.75
C MET A 131 -3.61 1.26 -13.33
N LYS A 132 -2.73 2.00 -12.64
CA LYS A 132 -2.91 3.41 -12.33
C LYS A 132 -1.75 4.22 -12.89
N CYS A 133 -2.06 5.42 -13.35
CA CYS A 133 -1.04 6.40 -13.73
C CYS A 133 -0.59 7.15 -12.48
N ILE A 134 0.72 7.23 -12.28
CA ILE A 134 1.33 8.03 -11.23
C ILE A 134 2.32 9.04 -11.82
N SER A 135 2.54 10.13 -11.11
CA SER A 135 3.50 11.15 -11.50
C SER A 135 4.92 10.58 -11.62
N GLU A 136 5.76 11.20 -12.45
CA GLU A 136 7.18 10.84 -12.57
C GLU A 136 7.92 10.98 -11.24
N GLU A 137 7.62 12.02 -10.46
CA GLU A 137 8.21 12.23 -9.14
C GLU A 137 7.91 11.06 -8.20
N ALA A 138 6.63 10.65 -8.12
CA ALA A 138 6.23 9.53 -7.28
C ALA A 138 6.83 8.20 -7.77
N TRP A 139 6.90 7.99 -9.08
CA TRP A 139 7.54 6.82 -9.66
C TRP A 139 9.01 6.71 -9.26
N ASN A 140 9.76 7.80 -9.38
CA ASN A 140 11.17 7.84 -8.99
C ASN A 140 11.35 7.60 -7.49
N ALA A 141 10.51 8.21 -6.65
CA ALA A 141 10.54 7.99 -5.20
C ALA A 141 10.27 6.52 -4.83
N ILE A 142 9.27 5.89 -5.47
CA ILE A 142 8.97 4.46 -5.29
C ILE A 142 10.14 3.59 -5.72
N LEU A 143 10.77 3.89 -6.87
CA LEU A 143 11.91 3.12 -7.36
C LEU A 143 13.14 3.22 -6.46
N VAL A 144 13.42 4.41 -5.91
CA VAL A 144 14.51 4.60 -4.95
C VAL A 144 14.27 3.81 -3.66
N GLN A 145 13.02 3.77 -3.19
CA GLN A 145 12.69 3.14 -1.91
C GLN A 145 12.51 1.61 -2.00
N TYR A 146 11.85 1.12 -3.06
CA TYR A 146 11.44 -0.29 -3.18
C TYR A 146 12.09 -1.01 -4.35
N GLY A 147 12.65 -0.28 -5.31
CA GLY A 147 13.21 -0.84 -6.54
C GLY A 147 12.17 -1.51 -7.44
N GLN A 148 12.69 -2.12 -8.51
CA GLN A 148 11.89 -2.82 -9.52
C GLN A 148 12.37 -4.27 -9.63
N LYS A 149 11.46 -5.21 -9.88
CA LYS A 149 11.86 -6.58 -10.23
C LYS A 149 12.59 -6.57 -11.58
N GLU A 150 13.64 -7.38 -11.72
CA GLU A 150 14.48 -7.46 -12.94
C GLU A 150 13.67 -7.78 -14.21
N ASP A 151 12.61 -8.57 -14.04
CA ASP A 151 11.66 -8.98 -15.09
C ASP A 151 10.59 -7.93 -15.43
N SER A 152 10.52 -6.82 -14.68
CA SER A 152 9.53 -5.77 -14.88
C SER A 152 10.17 -4.62 -15.67
N THR A 153 9.39 -3.93 -16.50
CA THR A 153 9.82 -2.73 -17.24
C THR A 153 9.06 -1.50 -16.75
N ALA A 154 9.68 -0.32 -16.81
CA ALA A 154 8.99 0.93 -16.58
C ALA A 154 7.98 1.16 -17.72
N LEU A 155 6.74 1.49 -17.37
CA LEU A 155 5.65 1.60 -18.34
C LEU A 155 5.22 3.07 -18.45
N PRO A 156 5.87 3.88 -19.30
CA PRO A 156 5.48 5.27 -19.48
C PRO A 156 4.10 5.36 -20.14
N THR A 157 3.34 6.40 -19.80
CA THR A 157 2.01 6.68 -20.37
C THR A 157 2.03 6.91 -21.89
N THR A 158 3.17 7.40 -22.40
CA THR A 158 3.36 7.77 -23.80
C THR A 158 3.64 6.57 -24.72
N ALA A 159 3.96 5.39 -24.19
CA ALA A 159 4.37 4.23 -24.99
C ALA A 159 3.34 3.10 -24.94
N LEU A 160 2.32 3.15 -25.79
CA LEU A 160 1.39 2.03 -25.98
C LEU A 160 1.92 1.02 -27.01
N CYS A 161 1.63 -0.26 -26.79
CA CYS A 161 2.00 -1.30 -27.76
C CYS A 161 1.12 -1.24 -29.01
N VAL A 162 1.66 -0.75 -30.13
CA VAL A 162 0.96 -0.68 -31.43
C VAL A 162 0.41 -2.03 -31.88
N GLN A 163 1.16 -3.11 -31.68
CA GLN A 163 0.74 -4.46 -32.07
C GLN A 163 -0.48 -4.91 -31.26
N THR A 164 -0.48 -4.67 -29.95
CA THR A 164 -1.62 -4.99 -29.07
C THR A 164 -2.84 -4.13 -29.39
N VAL A 165 -2.64 -2.82 -29.61
CA VAL A 165 -3.73 -1.92 -30.03
C VAL A 165 -4.34 -2.38 -31.35
N THR A 166 -3.50 -2.73 -32.33
CA THR A 166 -3.95 -3.15 -33.66
C THR A 166 -4.71 -4.47 -33.59
N SER A 167 -4.26 -5.45 -32.80
CA SER A 167 -4.97 -6.73 -32.65
C SER A 167 -6.34 -6.53 -32.01
N GLU A 168 -6.42 -5.71 -30.95
CA GLU A 168 -7.70 -5.41 -30.30
C GLU A 168 -8.67 -4.66 -31.21
N CYS A 169 -8.18 -3.71 -32.01
CA CYS A 169 -9.01 -3.04 -33.01
C CYS A 169 -9.56 -4.03 -34.04
N LYS A 170 -8.73 -4.94 -34.56
CA LYS A 170 -9.16 -5.98 -35.51
C LYS A 170 -10.21 -6.90 -34.89
N ASP A 171 -9.97 -7.41 -33.69
CA ASP A 171 -10.90 -8.25 -32.95
C ASP A 171 -12.26 -7.57 -32.71
N ARG A 172 -12.24 -6.29 -32.33
CA ARG A 172 -13.47 -5.51 -32.10
C ARG A 172 -14.27 -5.30 -33.39
N VAL A 173 -13.60 -5.04 -34.50
CA VAL A 173 -14.24 -4.93 -35.82
C VAL A 173 -14.88 -6.27 -36.20
N GLN A 174 -14.13 -7.38 -36.11
CA GLN A 174 -14.65 -8.72 -36.44
C GLN A 174 -15.85 -9.12 -35.56
N ARG A 175 -15.79 -8.86 -34.24
CA ARG A 175 -16.92 -9.11 -33.32
C ARG A 175 -18.13 -8.25 -33.63
N ARG A 176 -17.93 -7.04 -34.16
CA ARG A 176 -19.03 -6.18 -34.61
C ARG A 176 -19.64 -6.73 -35.89
N GLU A 177 -18.84 -7.05 -36.90
CA GLU A 177 -19.29 -7.65 -38.15
C GLU A 177 -20.05 -8.97 -37.93
N ALA A 178 -19.56 -9.83 -37.04
CA ALA A 178 -20.25 -11.07 -36.68
C ALA A 178 -21.61 -10.81 -36.02
N ARG A 179 -21.71 -9.81 -35.14
CA ARG A 179 -22.99 -9.42 -34.52
C ARG A 179 -23.97 -8.85 -35.56
N ASP A 180 -23.49 -7.98 -36.45
CA ASP A 180 -24.29 -7.39 -37.50
C ASP A 180 -24.80 -8.48 -38.48
N LEU A 181 -23.96 -9.47 -38.79
CA LEU A 181 -24.35 -10.63 -39.60
C LEU A 181 -25.42 -11.48 -38.91
N ILE A 182 -25.25 -11.76 -37.61
CA ILE A 182 -26.24 -12.52 -36.83
C ILE A 182 -27.59 -11.80 -36.81
N GLU A 183 -27.62 -10.48 -36.60
CA GLU A 183 -28.87 -9.71 -36.63
C GLU A 183 -29.52 -9.73 -38.02
N ARG A 184 -28.75 -9.55 -39.11
CA ARG A 184 -29.27 -9.69 -40.48
C ARG A 184 -29.85 -11.07 -40.75
N LEU A 185 -29.20 -12.14 -40.27
CA LEU A 185 -29.72 -13.50 -40.42
C LEU A 185 -31.03 -13.69 -39.64
N LYS A 186 -31.15 -13.11 -38.45
CA LYS A 186 -32.42 -13.12 -37.69
C LYS A 186 -33.52 -12.37 -38.43
N GLU A 187 -33.22 -11.22 -39.02
CA GLU A 187 -34.18 -10.45 -39.83
C GLU A 187 -34.65 -11.23 -41.06
N LEU A 188 -33.73 -11.92 -41.76
CA LEU A 188 -34.07 -12.78 -42.90
C LEU A 188 -34.92 -13.99 -42.47
N LEU A 189 -34.64 -14.58 -41.32
CA LEU A 189 -35.42 -15.70 -40.78
C LEU A 189 -36.80 -15.26 -40.26
N ALA A 190 -36.94 -14.01 -39.82
CA ALA A 190 -38.21 -13.44 -39.37
C ALA A 190 -39.13 -13.06 -40.54
N GLN A 191 -38.59 -12.89 -41.75
CA GLN A 191 -39.39 -12.73 -42.96
C GLN A 191 -40.08 -14.07 -43.26
N THR A 192 -41.40 -14.12 -43.09
CA THR A 192 -42.19 -15.27 -43.53
C THR A 192 -42.13 -15.36 -45.05
N PRO A 193 -41.85 -16.54 -45.63
CA PRO A 193 -41.88 -16.71 -47.08
C PRO A 193 -43.29 -16.37 -47.61
N ASP A 194 -43.33 -15.78 -48.81
CA ASP A 194 -44.59 -15.48 -49.51
C ASP A 194 -45.38 -16.79 -49.69
N PRO A 195 -46.64 -16.88 -49.25
CA PRO A 195 -47.45 -18.09 -49.39
C PRO A 195 -47.63 -18.57 -50.84
N ASP A 196 -47.40 -17.72 -51.85
CA ASP A 196 -47.46 -18.07 -53.27
C ASP A 196 -46.10 -18.47 -53.88
N ASP A 197 -45.00 -18.41 -53.11
CA ASP A 197 -43.68 -18.81 -53.59
C ASP A 197 -43.54 -20.34 -53.63
N ARG A 198 -43.67 -20.90 -54.85
CA ARG A 198 -43.59 -22.34 -55.14
C ARG A 198 -42.22 -22.99 -54.82
N MET A 199 -41.23 -22.20 -54.40
CA MET A 199 -39.88 -22.65 -54.06
C MET A 199 -39.52 -22.48 -52.56
N ALA A 200 -40.48 -22.14 -51.69
CA ALA A 200 -40.23 -22.04 -50.26
C ALA A 200 -40.09 -23.44 -49.59
N PHE A 201 -38.99 -23.66 -48.87
CA PHE A 201 -38.73 -24.90 -48.13
C PHE A 201 -38.74 -24.67 -46.62
N TRP A 202 -39.43 -25.53 -45.88
CA TRP A 202 -39.43 -25.53 -44.41
C TRP A 202 -38.26 -26.36 -43.89
N ILE A 203 -37.37 -25.75 -43.10
CA ILE A 203 -36.26 -26.45 -42.45
C ILE A 203 -36.62 -26.64 -40.97
N SER A 204 -36.88 -27.89 -40.55
CA SER A 204 -37.07 -28.22 -39.13
C SER A 204 -35.75 -28.65 -38.49
N LYS A 205 -35.51 -28.26 -37.22
CA LYS A 205 -34.41 -28.81 -36.42
C LYS A 205 -34.69 -30.28 -36.10
N GLN A 206 -33.73 -31.17 -36.39
CA GLN A 206 -33.63 -32.49 -35.77
C GLN A 206 -33.09 -32.40 -34.35
#